data_AF-A0A2G5ERE4-F1
#
_entry.id   AF-A0A2G5ERE4-F1
#
_cell.length_a   1.000
_cell.length_b   1.000
_cell.length_c   1.000
_cell.angle_alpha   90.00
_cell.angle_beta   90.00
_cell.angle_gamma   90.00
#
_symmetry.space_group_name_H-M   'P 1'
#
loop_
_entity.id
_entity.type
_entity.pdbx_description
1 polymer ?
#
loop_
_entity_poly.entity_id
_entity_poly.type
_entity_poly.pdbx_seq_one_letter_code
_entity_poly.pdbx_strand_id
1 'polypeptide(L)'
;MIRHISLFSIKPKPKPKPRNNNFFGVLDFKNSITKTTTLSFISSSSSANQNKPLFGVFSISSAAVNKVGAARHFITRSMSTPISSTSGVEQVLVDNGPLQAQLLTAVDDDHGGVIVDLKEPMNSHDFTSSLKASMLNWRQQGKKGVWIKLPIELVNLVEAAVKEGFWYHHAEPKYLMLVYWIPVTGNTVPANATHRVAIGAFVMNDKREVLVVQEKSGKFRGTGLWKFPTGVVDEGEDICKGAMREVKEETGIDTEFVEVLAFRQSHKSFFDKSDLFFVCMLRPLSFDIQKQELEIEAAEWMPIEVYAAQPFVQSHGLLKYIIDVGLAKVDKGYAGFSPVPTTSTFSNEKSFLYLNSQDLDK
;
A
#
# COMPACT_ATOMS: atom_id res chain seq x y z
N MET A 1 68.77 5.79 -30.08
CA MET A 1 69.55 5.38 -28.88
C MET A 1 68.56 5.35 -27.71
N ILE A 2 67.75 4.30 -27.58
CA ILE A 2 67.98 3.05 -26.80
C ILE A 2 68.08 3.29 -25.28
N ARG A 3 66.99 2.87 -24.61
CA ARG A 3 66.83 2.28 -23.26
C ARG A 3 66.99 3.16 -22.02
N HIS A 4 65.91 3.24 -21.22
CA HIS A 4 65.83 2.38 -20.05
C HIS A 4 64.38 2.02 -19.68
N ILE A 5 64.12 0.73 -19.69
CA ILE A 5 62.96 0.03 -19.15
C ILE A 5 63.26 -0.25 -17.67
N SER A 6 62.29 -0.04 -16.78
CA SER A 6 62.29 -0.67 -15.46
C SER A 6 60.98 -1.43 -15.29
N LEU A 7 61.13 -2.72 -14.98
CA LEU A 7 60.12 -3.75 -14.88
C LEU A 7 60.16 -4.31 -13.44
N PHE A 8 58.96 -4.61 -12.92
CA PHE A 8 58.63 -5.44 -11.75
C PHE A 8 58.84 -4.88 -10.33
N SER A 9 57.74 -4.86 -9.56
CA SER A 9 57.48 -5.97 -8.64
C SER A 9 56.01 -6.01 -8.20
N ILE A 10 55.31 -7.07 -8.61
CA ILE A 10 53.95 -7.43 -8.20
C ILE A 10 54.06 -8.06 -6.80
N LYS A 11 53.46 -7.45 -5.79
CA LYS A 11 53.30 -8.08 -4.46
C LYS A 11 52.09 -9.03 -4.47
N PRO A 12 52.21 -10.28 -3.97
CA PRO A 12 51.12 -11.24 -3.96
C PRO A 12 50.04 -10.92 -2.91
N LYS A 13 48.78 -11.19 -3.26
CA LYS A 13 47.61 -11.18 -2.36
C LYS A 13 47.80 -12.17 -1.20
N PRO A 14 47.41 -11.83 0.05
CA PRO A 14 47.37 -12.80 1.13
C PRO A 14 46.20 -13.79 0.94
N LYS A 15 46.51 -15.09 1.10
CA LYS A 15 45.54 -16.22 1.12
C LYS A 15 44.71 -16.21 2.42
N PRO A 16 43.47 -16.73 2.40
CA PRO A 16 42.58 -16.73 3.56
C PRO A 16 43.04 -17.72 4.64
N LYS A 17 42.90 -17.35 5.92
CA LYS A 17 43.16 -18.22 7.08
C LYS A 17 41.92 -19.10 7.39
N PRO A 18 42.13 -20.30 7.96
CA PRO A 18 41.09 -21.32 8.10
C PRO A 18 40.10 -21.07 9.25
N ARG A 19 38.90 -21.63 9.09
CA ARG A 19 37.84 -21.75 10.12
C ARG A 19 38.35 -22.54 11.32
N ASN A 20 38.03 -22.07 12.52
CA ASN A 20 38.00 -22.91 13.72
C ASN A 20 36.57 -22.94 14.28
N ASN A 21 36.04 -24.15 14.37
CA ASN A 21 34.79 -24.51 15.04
C ASN A 21 35.03 -24.65 16.56
N ASN A 22 33.90 -24.58 17.29
CA ASN A 22 33.67 -24.94 18.69
C ASN A 22 33.93 -23.84 19.73
N PHE A 23 32.84 -23.31 20.28
CA PHE A 23 32.51 -23.54 21.69
C PHE A 23 31.00 -23.43 21.89
N PHE A 24 30.40 -24.52 22.40
CA PHE A 24 29.04 -24.60 22.91
C PHE A 24 28.95 -23.80 24.21
N GLY A 25 27.96 -22.92 24.32
CA GLY A 25 27.54 -22.28 25.56
C GLY A 25 26.04 -22.46 25.70
N VAL A 26 25.64 -23.58 26.31
CA VAL A 26 24.27 -23.82 26.77
C VAL A 26 24.07 -22.93 28.00
N LEU A 27 23.16 -21.95 27.93
CA LEU A 27 22.61 -21.32 29.13
C LEU A 27 21.18 -21.84 29.32
N ASP A 28 21.05 -22.70 30.33
CA ASP A 28 19.80 -23.11 30.95
C ASP A 28 19.01 -21.87 31.44
N PHE A 29 17.73 -21.79 31.08
CA PHE A 29 16.76 -20.96 31.78
C PHE A 29 15.73 -21.87 32.46
N LYS A 30 15.87 -22.03 33.78
CA LYS A 30 14.84 -22.59 34.66
C LYS A 30 13.93 -21.46 35.19
N ASN A 31 12.64 -21.79 35.26
CA ASN A 31 11.49 -21.09 35.82
C ASN A 31 11.73 -20.15 37.04
N SER A 32 10.97 -19.05 37.08
CA SER A 32 10.23 -18.62 38.29
C SER A 32 9.08 -17.63 37.99
N ILE A 33 7.85 -18.14 38.02
CA ILE A 33 6.68 -17.74 38.83
C ILE A 33 6.31 -16.23 38.97
N THR A 34 5.11 -15.95 38.43
CA THR A 34 4.00 -15.04 38.81
C THR A 34 4.24 -13.62 39.32
N LYS A 35 3.53 -12.66 38.70
CA LYS A 35 2.74 -11.64 39.39
C LYS A 35 1.64 -11.09 38.48
N THR A 36 0.40 -11.26 38.95
CA THR A 36 -0.83 -10.65 38.44
C THR A 36 -0.81 -9.15 38.71
N THR A 37 -1.21 -8.31 37.74
CA THR A 37 -1.62 -6.94 38.02
C THR A 37 -2.83 -6.59 37.16
N THR A 38 -3.94 -6.39 37.86
CA THR A 38 -5.23 -5.92 37.37
C THR A 38 -5.13 -4.45 36.95
N LEU A 39 -5.58 -4.11 35.75
CA LEU A 39 -5.75 -2.73 35.30
C LEU A 39 -7.24 -2.39 35.24
N SER A 40 -7.64 -1.43 36.06
CA SER A 40 -8.97 -0.83 36.10
C SER A 40 -9.14 0.21 34.99
N PHE A 41 -10.30 0.18 34.35
CA PHE A 41 -10.75 1.18 33.37
C PHE A 41 -11.23 2.45 34.09
N ILE A 42 -10.77 3.62 33.66
CA ILE A 42 -11.39 4.91 33.93
C ILE A 42 -11.73 5.54 32.59
N SER A 43 -13.03 5.74 32.35
CA SER A 43 -13.57 6.48 31.21
C SER A 43 -13.62 7.97 31.53
N SER A 44 -13.18 8.82 30.61
CA SER A 44 -13.67 10.19 30.52
C SER A 44 -13.82 10.60 29.07
N SER A 45 -14.97 11.22 28.78
CA SER A 45 -15.45 11.65 27.48
C SER A 45 -15.11 13.12 27.23
N SER A 46 -14.70 13.46 26.00
CA SER A 46 -15.02 14.74 25.36
C SER A 46 -14.78 14.66 23.84
N SER A 47 -15.56 15.44 23.10
CA SER A 47 -15.88 15.31 21.67
C SER A 47 -15.11 16.24 20.74
N ALA A 48 -15.03 15.84 19.46
CA ALA A 48 -14.70 16.60 18.23
C ALA A 48 -13.21 16.99 18.07
N ASN A 49 -12.54 16.90 16.92
CA ASN A 49 -12.97 16.89 15.52
C ASN A 49 -11.82 16.34 14.62
N GLN A 50 -12.16 15.68 13.51
CA GLN A 50 -11.37 15.33 12.32
C GLN A 50 -10.10 14.45 12.46
N ASN A 51 -10.23 13.19 12.06
CA ASN A 51 -9.15 12.23 11.83
C ASN A 51 -8.44 12.51 10.49
N LYS A 52 -7.19 12.95 10.52
CA LYS A 52 -6.18 12.59 9.50
C LYS A 52 -5.21 11.62 10.16
N PRO A 53 -4.85 10.48 9.56
CA PRO A 53 -3.84 9.63 10.16
C PRO A 53 -2.47 10.19 9.81
N LEU A 54 -1.69 10.57 10.83
CA LEU A 54 -0.27 10.87 10.68
C LEU A 54 0.46 9.60 10.21
N PHE A 55 1.14 9.67 9.07
CA PHE A 55 1.84 8.52 8.49
C PHE A 55 3.32 8.81 8.28
N GLY A 56 4.14 8.41 9.26
CA GLY A 56 5.57 8.18 9.04
C GLY A 56 5.79 6.93 8.18
N VAL A 57 6.38 7.08 7.00
CA VAL A 57 6.71 5.97 6.09
C VAL A 57 7.92 5.20 6.66
N PHE A 58 7.77 3.88 6.88
CA PHE A 58 8.87 3.01 7.32
C PHE A 58 8.90 1.66 6.60
N SER A 59 10.12 1.12 6.50
CA SER A 59 10.44 -0.23 6.07
C SER A 59 11.42 -0.86 7.07
N ILE A 60 11.07 -2.00 7.69
CA ILE A 60 12.00 -2.91 8.39
C ILE A 60 11.60 -4.37 8.11
N SER A 61 12.59 -5.18 7.77
CA SER A 61 12.52 -6.61 7.41
C SER A 61 12.24 -7.53 8.61
N SER A 62 11.32 -8.51 8.47
CA SER A 62 11.18 -9.64 9.41
C SER A 62 11.53 -10.97 8.75
N ALA A 63 12.29 -11.80 9.47
CA ALA A 63 12.74 -13.12 9.06
C ALA A 63 11.62 -14.16 8.97
N ALA A 64 11.85 -15.16 8.10
CA ALA A 64 10.92 -16.23 7.74
C ALA A 64 10.64 -17.24 8.86
N VAL A 65 9.41 -17.76 8.89
CA VAL A 65 9.02 -18.94 9.67
C VAL A 65 8.62 -20.07 8.70
N ASN A 66 9.19 -21.25 8.94
CA ASN A 66 9.06 -22.46 8.13
C ASN A 66 7.66 -23.10 8.23
N LYS A 67 7.20 -23.62 7.08
CA LYS A 67 6.10 -24.60 6.97
C LYS A 67 6.55 -25.96 7.52
N VAL A 68 5.67 -26.61 8.28
CA VAL A 68 5.68 -28.07 8.48
C VAL A 68 4.34 -28.61 8.01
N GLY A 69 4.40 -29.65 7.19
CA GLY A 69 3.24 -30.30 6.58
C GLY A 69 2.86 -31.63 7.23
N ALA A 70 1.71 -32.11 6.74
CA ALA A 70 1.24 -33.49 6.60
C ALA A 70 0.88 -34.30 7.87
N ALA A 71 -0.39 -34.75 7.92
CA ALA A 71 -0.70 -36.16 8.07
C ALA A 71 -2.07 -36.50 7.47
N ARG A 72 -2.07 -37.50 6.58
CA ARG A 72 -3.23 -38.19 6.00
C ARG A 72 -3.85 -39.11 7.06
N HIS A 73 -5.16 -39.34 7.03
CA HIS A 73 -5.77 -40.56 7.60
C HIS A 73 -6.82 -41.15 6.65
N PHE A 74 -6.86 -42.47 6.69
CA PHE A 74 -7.42 -43.39 5.72
C PHE A 74 -8.95 -43.53 5.76
N ILE A 75 -9.48 -43.95 4.61
CA ILE A 75 -10.84 -44.38 4.31
C ILE A 75 -11.19 -45.67 5.07
N THR A 76 -12.40 -45.76 5.63
CA THR A 76 -13.16 -47.02 5.68
C THR A 76 -14.60 -46.79 5.22
N ARG A 77 -15.03 -47.70 4.35
CA ARG A 77 -16.30 -47.73 3.61
C ARG A 77 -17.23 -48.73 4.32
N SER A 78 -18.49 -48.38 4.50
CA SER A 78 -19.56 -49.35 4.80
C SER A 78 -20.84 -48.91 4.09
N MET A 79 -21.38 -49.82 3.28
CA MET A 79 -22.62 -49.71 2.51
C MET A 79 -23.60 -50.73 3.08
N SER A 80 -24.83 -50.32 3.34
CA SER A 80 -25.99 -51.22 3.37
C SER A 80 -27.28 -50.44 3.09
N THR A 81 -28.08 -50.99 2.18
CA THR A 81 -29.33 -50.47 1.60
C THR A 81 -30.57 -51.15 2.28
N PRO A 82 -31.82 -51.04 1.77
CA PRO A 82 -32.92 -50.33 2.45
C PRO A 82 -34.08 -51.25 2.88
N ILE A 83 -35.01 -50.76 3.71
CA ILE A 83 -36.32 -51.41 3.91
C ILE A 83 -37.43 -50.34 3.90
N SER A 84 -38.45 -50.63 3.10
CA SER A 84 -39.70 -49.89 2.89
C SER A 84 -40.79 -50.35 3.85
N SER A 85 -41.63 -49.44 4.34
CA SER A 85 -43.03 -49.74 4.67
C SER A 85 -43.91 -48.49 4.58
N THR A 86 -45.03 -48.67 3.90
CA THR A 86 -46.11 -47.72 3.58
C THR A 86 -47.12 -47.56 4.71
N SER A 87 -47.67 -46.35 4.92
CA SER A 87 -49.11 -46.05 5.05
C SER A 87 -49.34 -44.65 5.63
N GLY A 88 -50.31 -43.91 5.07
CA GLY A 88 -50.78 -42.63 5.60
C GLY A 88 -51.04 -41.60 4.50
N VAL A 89 -52.20 -41.72 3.86
CA VAL A 89 -52.75 -40.66 3.01
C VAL A 89 -53.27 -39.56 3.94
N GLU A 90 -52.64 -38.40 3.92
CA GLU A 90 -53.22 -37.17 4.42
C GLU A 90 -53.00 -36.09 3.36
N GLN A 91 -54.08 -35.74 2.66
CA GLN A 91 -54.10 -34.61 1.74
C GLN A 91 -53.98 -33.33 2.54
N VAL A 92 -52.78 -32.77 2.59
CA VAL A 92 -52.58 -31.35 2.90
C VAL A 92 -52.36 -30.66 1.57
N LEU A 93 -53.29 -29.76 1.24
CA LEU A 93 -53.18 -28.81 0.15
C LEU A 93 -51.91 -27.97 0.35
N VAL A 94 -50.83 -28.32 -0.34
CA VAL A 94 -49.66 -27.46 -0.49
C VAL A 94 -49.93 -26.56 -1.68
N ASP A 95 -50.71 -25.50 -1.44
CA ASP A 95 -50.69 -24.33 -2.30
C ASP A 95 -49.58 -23.42 -1.78
N ASN A 96 -48.48 -23.37 -2.52
CA ASN A 96 -47.53 -22.27 -2.59
C ASN A 96 -46.58 -22.59 -3.75
N GLY A 97 -46.88 -22.04 -4.92
CA GLY A 97 -45.95 -22.03 -6.06
C GLY A 97 -44.58 -21.48 -5.64
N PRO A 98 -43.52 -21.77 -6.41
CA PRO A 98 -42.19 -21.25 -6.08
C PRO A 98 -42.28 -19.72 -6.05
N LEU A 99 -42.01 -19.13 -4.88
CA LEU A 99 -41.71 -17.70 -4.75
C LEU A 99 -40.65 -17.39 -5.80
N GLN A 100 -41.07 -16.76 -6.89
CA GLN A 100 -40.18 -16.38 -7.97
C GLN A 100 -39.35 -15.22 -7.42
N ALA A 101 -38.23 -15.57 -6.77
CA ALA A 101 -37.37 -14.60 -6.11
C ALA A 101 -36.97 -13.53 -7.12
N GLN A 102 -37.19 -12.27 -6.74
CA GLN A 102 -36.90 -11.13 -7.60
C GLN A 102 -35.39 -11.07 -7.88
N LEU A 103 -35.02 -10.86 -9.15
CA LEU A 103 -33.61 -10.71 -9.52
C LEU A 103 -33.08 -9.34 -9.05
N LEU A 104 -31.83 -9.31 -8.62
CA LEU A 104 -31.13 -8.08 -8.29
C LEU A 104 -30.92 -7.25 -9.55
N THR A 105 -31.16 -5.94 -9.44
CA THR A 105 -30.86 -5.01 -10.53
C THR A 105 -29.35 -4.87 -10.66
N ALA A 106 -28.84 -5.02 -11.88
CA ALA A 106 -27.41 -4.93 -12.17
C ALA A 106 -27.17 -4.26 -13.53
N VAL A 107 -25.97 -3.72 -13.70
CA VAL A 107 -25.46 -3.15 -14.95
C VAL A 107 -24.29 -4.01 -15.43
N ASP A 108 -24.19 -4.22 -16.74
CA ASP A 108 -23.08 -4.96 -17.34
C ASP A 108 -21.78 -4.14 -17.28
N ASP A 109 -20.65 -4.80 -16.98
CA ASP A 109 -19.32 -4.21 -17.14
C ASP A 109 -18.71 -4.53 -18.53
N ASP A 110 -17.64 -3.81 -18.89
CA ASP A 110 -16.96 -3.95 -20.18
C ASP A 110 -16.20 -5.29 -20.36
N HIS A 111 -16.18 -6.15 -19.33
CA HIS A 111 -15.44 -7.40 -19.30
C HIS A 111 -16.35 -8.64 -19.26
N GLY A 112 -17.66 -8.45 -19.41
CA GLY A 112 -18.67 -9.50 -19.39
C GLY A 112 -19.05 -9.93 -17.97
N GLY A 113 -18.79 -9.09 -16.97
CA GLY A 113 -19.33 -9.18 -15.62
C GLY A 113 -20.56 -8.30 -15.42
N VAL A 114 -20.99 -8.19 -14.17
CA VAL A 114 -22.14 -7.40 -13.73
C VAL A 114 -21.85 -6.68 -12.42
N ILE A 115 -22.44 -5.50 -12.25
CA ILE A 115 -22.31 -4.66 -11.06
C ILE A 115 -23.69 -4.43 -10.45
N VAL A 116 -23.86 -4.87 -9.21
CA VAL A 116 -25.03 -4.62 -8.38
C VAL A 116 -24.73 -3.43 -7.48
N ASP A 117 -25.48 -2.34 -7.64
CA ASP A 117 -25.40 -1.14 -6.80
C ASP A 117 -26.61 -1.09 -5.86
N LEU A 118 -26.43 -1.56 -4.62
CA LEU A 118 -27.51 -1.63 -3.64
C LEU A 118 -27.71 -0.26 -3.00
N LYS A 119 -28.96 0.19 -2.95
CA LYS A 119 -29.34 1.54 -2.45
C LYS A 119 -30.41 1.50 -1.38
N GLU A 120 -31.37 0.60 -1.54
CA GLU A 120 -32.53 0.51 -0.65
C GLU A 120 -32.31 -0.51 0.48
N PRO A 121 -32.83 -0.23 1.68
CA PRO A 121 -32.82 -1.19 2.78
C PRO A 121 -33.46 -2.52 2.38
N MET A 122 -32.79 -3.62 2.71
CA MET A 122 -33.26 -4.97 2.44
C MET A 122 -32.93 -5.86 3.65
N ASN A 123 -33.81 -6.80 3.97
CA ASN A 123 -33.47 -7.81 4.97
C ASN A 123 -32.53 -8.88 4.36
N SER A 124 -31.73 -9.52 5.21
CA SER A 124 -30.69 -10.46 4.75
C SER A 124 -31.27 -11.73 4.10
N HIS A 125 -32.46 -12.16 4.50
CA HIS A 125 -33.12 -13.34 3.95
C HIS A 125 -33.56 -13.12 2.50
N ASP A 126 -34.25 -12.02 2.24
CA ASP A 126 -34.75 -11.64 0.92
C ASP A 126 -33.60 -11.31 -0.03
N PHE A 127 -32.56 -10.66 0.50
CA PHE A 127 -31.31 -10.47 -0.23
C PHE A 127 -30.68 -11.80 -0.63
N THR A 128 -30.60 -12.78 0.29
CA THR A 128 -30.01 -14.09 -0.01
C THR A 128 -30.80 -14.81 -1.11
N SER A 129 -32.13 -14.81 -1.02
CA SER A 129 -33.00 -15.41 -2.04
C SER A 129 -32.82 -14.75 -3.41
N SER A 130 -32.80 -13.41 -3.43
CA SER A 130 -32.60 -12.62 -4.65
C SER A 130 -31.21 -12.82 -5.25
N LEU A 131 -30.17 -12.87 -4.41
CA LEU A 131 -28.79 -13.12 -4.82
C LEU A 131 -28.64 -14.51 -5.44
N LYS A 132 -29.21 -15.56 -4.82
CA LYS A 132 -29.18 -16.93 -5.38
C LYS A 132 -29.83 -17.02 -6.74
N ALA A 133 -31.03 -16.45 -6.89
CA ALA A 133 -31.74 -16.42 -8.17
C ALA A 133 -30.94 -15.66 -9.24
N SER A 134 -30.35 -14.52 -8.86
CA SER A 134 -29.52 -13.69 -9.74
C SER A 134 -28.25 -14.41 -10.20
N MET A 135 -27.56 -15.09 -9.28
CA MET A 135 -26.36 -15.88 -9.59
C MET A 135 -26.66 -17.01 -10.57
N LEU A 136 -27.80 -17.70 -10.44
CA LEU A 136 -28.22 -18.73 -11.40
C LEU A 136 -28.47 -18.13 -12.79
N ASN A 137 -29.18 -17.01 -12.86
CA ASN A 137 -29.45 -16.30 -14.10
C ASN A 137 -28.15 -15.80 -14.77
N TRP A 138 -27.26 -15.15 -14.04
CA TRP A 138 -25.97 -14.66 -14.57
C TRP A 138 -25.06 -15.80 -15.03
N ARG A 139 -25.10 -16.96 -14.36
CA ARG A 139 -24.38 -18.16 -14.81
C ARG A 139 -24.91 -18.66 -16.15
N GLN A 140 -26.22 -18.69 -16.36
CA GLN A 140 -26.84 -19.10 -17.64
C GLN A 140 -26.50 -18.13 -18.78
N GLN A 141 -26.39 -16.84 -18.45
CA GLN A 141 -25.98 -15.79 -19.40
C GLN A 141 -24.46 -15.79 -19.69
N GLY A 142 -23.68 -16.65 -19.05
CA GLY A 142 -22.22 -16.70 -19.23
C GLY A 142 -21.49 -15.49 -18.65
N LYS A 143 -22.07 -14.80 -17.67
CA LYS A 143 -21.41 -13.69 -16.97
C LYS A 143 -20.21 -14.20 -16.17
N LYS A 144 -19.23 -13.30 -15.97
CA LYS A 144 -17.96 -13.62 -15.31
C LYS A 144 -17.88 -13.09 -13.88
N GLY A 145 -17.39 -11.86 -13.71
CA GLY A 145 -17.28 -11.20 -12.41
C GLY A 145 -18.64 -10.65 -11.98
N VAL A 146 -18.99 -10.87 -10.72
CA VAL A 146 -20.18 -10.27 -10.09
C VAL A 146 -19.68 -9.36 -8.99
N TRP A 147 -19.97 -8.07 -9.11
CA TRP A 147 -19.59 -7.05 -8.15
C TRP A 147 -20.81 -6.62 -7.36
N ILE A 148 -20.66 -6.48 -6.04
CA ILE A 148 -21.71 -5.93 -5.18
C ILE A 148 -21.13 -4.74 -4.43
N LYS A 149 -21.65 -3.56 -4.73
CA LYS A 149 -21.41 -2.34 -3.97
C LYS A 149 -22.45 -2.24 -2.86
N LEU A 150 -21.99 -2.34 -1.62
CA LEU A 150 -22.82 -2.24 -0.41
C LEU A 150 -22.50 -0.95 0.34
N PRO A 151 -23.42 0.02 0.40
CA PRO A 151 -23.32 1.16 1.31
C PRO A 151 -23.17 0.70 2.76
N ILE A 152 -22.51 1.51 3.59
CA ILE A 152 -22.25 1.19 5.00
C ILE A 152 -23.55 0.98 5.79
N GLU A 153 -24.64 1.61 5.39
CA GLU A 153 -25.98 1.47 5.97
C GLU A 153 -26.58 0.08 5.74
N LEU A 154 -26.12 -0.65 4.71
CA LEU A 154 -26.57 -2.00 4.37
C LEU A 154 -25.61 -3.09 4.86
N VAL A 155 -24.86 -2.81 5.94
CA VAL A 155 -23.89 -3.75 6.54
C VAL A 155 -24.53 -5.09 6.94
N ASN A 156 -25.84 -5.11 7.22
CA ASN A 156 -26.60 -6.32 7.52
C ASN A 156 -26.61 -7.35 6.38
N LEU A 157 -26.25 -6.95 5.16
CA LEU A 157 -26.20 -7.82 3.97
C LEU A 157 -24.82 -8.45 3.73
N VAL A 158 -23.77 -7.95 4.38
CA VAL A 158 -22.39 -8.39 4.15
C VAL A 158 -22.21 -9.88 4.49
N GLU A 159 -22.69 -10.32 5.65
CA GLU A 159 -22.59 -11.72 6.07
C GLU A 159 -23.30 -12.66 5.07
N ALA A 160 -24.47 -12.24 4.58
CA ALA A 160 -25.24 -13.00 3.59
C ALA A 160 -24.46 -13.16 2.28
N ALA A 161 -23.86 -12.08 1.74
CA ALA A 161 -23.06 -12.14 0.53
C ALA A 161 -21.83 -13.07 0.70
N VAL A 162 -21.12 -12.96 1.82
CA VAL A 162 -19.94 -13.79 2.11
C VAL A 162 -20.29 -15.27 2.24
N LYS A 163 -21.43 -15.61 2.84
CA LYS A 163 -21.93 -17.00 2.92
C LYS A 163 -22.22 -17.60 1.54
N GLU A 164 -22.59 -16.78 0.56
CA GLU A 164 -22.76 -17.19 -0.84
C GLU A 164 -21.44 -17.19 -1.64
N GLY A 165 -20.30 -16.98 -0.96
CA GLY A 165 -18.95 -17.14 -1.50
C GLY A 165 -18.33 -15.86 -2.05
N PHE A 166 -18.96 -14.70 -1.89
CA PHE A 166 -18.35 -13.42 -2.23
C PHE A 166 -17.19 -13.12 -1.29
N TRP A 167 -16.14 -12.47 -1.79
CA TRP A 167 -15.02 -11.98 -0.98
C TRP A 167 -14.87 -10.47 -1.12
N TYR A 168 -14.18 -9.87 -0.15
CA TYR A 168 -13.91 -8.43 -0.17
C TYR A 168 -12.88 -8.09 -1.24
N HIS A 169 -13.18 -7.09 -2.06
CA HIS A 169 -12.21 -6.53 -2.98
C HIS A 169 -11.59 -5.25 -2.40
N HIS A 170 -12.42 -4.26 -2.09
CA HIS A 170 -11.99 -2.98 -1.53
C HIS A 170 -13.10 -2.37 -0.67
N ALA A 171 -12.74 -1.39 0.14
CA ALA A 171 -13.69 -0.62 0.93
C ALA A 171 -13.29 0.85 0.87
N GLU A 172 -14.31 1.70 0.81
CA GLU A 172 -14.22 3.14 1.00
C GLU A 172 -14.94 3.51 2.29
N PRO A 173 -14.79 4.74 2.82
CA PRO A 173 -15.43 5.14 4.07
C PRO A 173 -16.96 4.92 4.11
N LYS A 174 -17.61 4.88 2.94
CA LYS A 174 -19.07 4.78 2.81
C LYS A 174 -19.57 3.48 2.18
N TYR A 175 -18.70 2.60 1.69
CA TYR A 175 -19.15 1.36 1.07
C TYR A 175 -18.10 0.25 1.10
N LEU A 176 -18.58 -0.99 1.04
CA LEU A 176 -17.78 -2.19 0.81
C LEU A 176 -18.04 -2.72 -0.60
N MET A 177 -16.99 -3.02 -1.35
CA MET A 177 -17.08 -3.73 -2.63
C MET A 177 -16.74 -5.19 -2.42
N LEU A 178 -17.71 -6.06 -2.72
CA LEU A 178 -17.50 -7.51 -2.79
C LEU A 178 -17.48 -7.97 -4.23
N VAL A 179 -16.79 -9.08 -4.46
CA VAL A 179 -16.72 -9.69 -5.79
C VAL A 179 -16.84 -11.22 -5.70
N TYR A 180 -17.40 -11.80 -6.75
CA TYR A 180 -17.45 -13.23 -6.99
C TYR A 180 -17.06 -13.52 -8.45
N TRP A 181 -16.37 -14.64 -8.69
CA TRP A 181 -16.01 -15.09 -10.03
C TRP A 181 -16.80 -16.35 -10.39
N ILE A 182 -17.72 -16.24 -11.34
CA ILE A 182 -18.60 -17.34 -11.76
C ILE A 182 -17.84 -18.50 -12.45
N PRO A 183 -16.91 -18.25 -13.39
CA PRO A 183 -16.26 -19.32 -14.14
C PRO A 183 -15.37 -20.20 -13.25
N VAL A 184 -15.28 -21.49 -13.60
CA VAL A 184 -14.33 -22.44 -12.99
C VAL A 184 -12.90 -22.23 -13.52
N THR A 185 -12.76 -21.48 -14.62
CA THR A 185 -11.47 -21.10 -15.20
C THR A 185 -10.71 -20.13 -14.30
N GLY A 186 -9.44 -19.85 -14.64
CA GLY A 186 -8.62 -18.87 -13.93
C GLY A 186 -9.35 -17.55 -13.70
N ASN A 187 -9.25 -17.05 -12.47
CA ASN A 187 -9.83 -15.77 -12.06
C ASN A 187 -8.98 -14.62 -12.58
N THR A 188 -9.59 -13.72 -13.37
CA THR A 188 -8.93 -12.54 -13.94
C THR A 188 -9.34 -11.23 -13.27
N VAL A 189 -10.06 -11.30 -12.15
CA VAL A 189 -10.39 -10.10 -11.37
C VAL A 189 -9.07 -9.48 -10.88
N PRO A 190 -8.79 -8.21 -11.21
CA PRO A 190 -7.59 -7.54 -10.75
C PRO A 190 -7.61 -7.45 -9.22
N ALA A 191 -6.44 -7.51 -8.60
CA ALA A 191 -6.34 -7.22 -7.17
C ALA A 191 -6.61 -5.73 -6.92
N ASN A 192 -7.17 -5.41 -5.76
CA ASN A 192 -7.30 -4.03 -5.29
C ASN A 192 -5.94 -3.33 -5.15
N ALA A 193 -5.96 -2.00 -5.07
CA ALA A 193 -4.82 -1.10 -4.84
C ALA A 193 -3.73 -1.76 -3.99
N THR A 194 -2.57 -1.98 -4.63
CA THR A 194 -1.45 -2.76 -4.08
C THR A 194 -0.34 -1.88 -3.53
N HIS A 195 -0.32 -0.61 -3.96
CA HIS A 195 0.73 0.34 -3.63
C HIS A 195 0.15 1.59 -2.99
N ARG A 196 0.89 2.15 -2.04
CA ARG A 196 0.77 3.56 -1.67
C ARG A 196 1.80 4.35 -2.46
N VAL A 197 1.49 5.60 -2.75
CA VAL A 197 2.39 6.52 -3.43
C VAL A 197 2.81 7.59 -2.45
N ALA A 198 4.11 7.81 -2.32
CA ALA A 198 4.70 8.82 -1.47
C ALA A 198 5.76 9.60 -2.24
N ILE A 199 6.05 10.81 -1.78
CA ILE A 199 7.09 11.67 -2.34
C ILE A 199 8.12 12.04 -1.27
N GLY A 200 9.32 12.37 -1.72
CA GLY A 200 10.30 13.13 -0.95
C GLY A 200 10.78 14.31 -1.77
N ALA A 201 10.75 15.50 -1.17
CA ALA A 201 11.09 16.74 -1.84
C ALA A 201 12.56 17.09 -1.63
N PHE A 202 13.34 17.05 -2.70
CA PHE A 202 14.67 17.62 -2.75
C PHE A 202 14.54 19.09 -3.18
N VAL A 203 14.67 19.99 -2.21
CA VAL A 203 14.61 21.45 -2.44
C VAL A 203 15.96 22.03 -2.05
N MET A 204 16.65 22.65 -3.00
CA MET A 204 17.96 23.27 -2.77
C MET A 204 17.92 24.73 -3.22
N ASN A 205 18.46 25.63 -2.39
CA ASN A 205 18.62 27.04 -2.72
C ASN A 205 19.99 27.33 -3.39
N ASP A 206 20.19 28.56 -3.85
CA ASP A 206 21.42 28.98 -4.53
C ASP A 206 22.67 28.95 -3.65
N LYS A 207 22.51 28.83 -2.32
CA LYS A 207 23.60 28.72 -1.34
C LYS A 207 24.03 27.26 -1.09
N ARG A 208 23.46 26.30 -1.83
CA ARG A 208 23.65 24.84 -1.62
C ARG A 208 23.14 24.35 -0.27
N GLU A 209 22.13 25.03 0.27
CA GLU A 209 21.40 24.57 1.44
C GLU A 209 20.14 23.83 0.98
N VAL A 210 19.84 22.71 1.64
CA VAL A 210 18.63 21.93 1.42
C VAL A 210 17.59 22.23 2.48
N LEU A 211 16.32 22.26 2.06
CA LEU A 211 15.20 22.37 2.98
C LEU A 211 15.00 21.04 3.71
N VAL A 212 15.04 21.09 5.03
CA VAL A 212 14.90 19.91 5.89
C VAL A 212 13.97 20.18 7.06
N VAL A 213 13.35 19.11 7.57
CA VAL A 213 12.40 19.15 8.67
C VAL A 213 12.74 18.10 9.73
N GLN A 214 12.27 18.35 10.96
CA GLN A 214 12.19 17.38 12.04
C GLN A 214 10.72 17.11 12.39
N GLU A 215 10.35 15.84 12.49
CA GLU A 215 8.98 15.44 12.85
C GLU A 215 8.74 15.59 14.37
N LYS A 216 7.60 16.17 14.72
CA LYS A 216 7.09 16.29 16.10
C LYS A 216 6.45 15.00 16.63
N SER A 217 6.17 14.06 15.74
CA SER A 217 5.44 12.83 15.98
C SER A 217 5.92 11.70 15.07
N GLY A 218 5.53 10.47 15.37
CA GLY A 218 6.05 9.30 14.68
C GLY A 218 7.37 8.81 15.29
N LYS A 219 8.04 7.91 14.57
CA LYS A 219 9.20 7.17 15.10
C LYS A 219 10.46 8.03 15.27
N PHE A 220 10.57 9.15 14.55
CA PHE A 220 11.72 10.06 14.69
C PHE A 220 11.50 11.19 15.69
N ARG A 221 10.33 11.23 16.35
CA ARG A 221 10.04 12.21 17.40
C ARG A 221 11.15 12.23 18.45
N GLY A 222 11.71 13.41 18.70
CA GLY A 222 12.73 13.62 19.72
C GLY A 222 14.10 13.00 19.41
N THR A 223 14.31 12.48 18.19
CA THR A 223 15.62 11.96 17.78
C THR A 223 16.56 13.06 17.27
N GLY A 224 16.02 14.23 16.92
CA GLY A 224 16.76 15.33 16.29
C GLY A 224 17.22 15.03 14.86
N LEU A 225 16.65 13.99 14.23
CA LEU A 225 16.97 13.64 12.84
C LEU A 225 16.35 14.64 11.88
N TRP A 226 17.20 15.28 11.06
CA TRP A 226 16.75 16.08 9.94
C TRP A 226 16.54 15.22 8.70
N LYS A 227 15.38 15.37 8.05
CA LYS A 227 15.01 14.68 6.81
C LYS A 227 14.51 15.69 5.78
N PHE A 228 14.46 15.28 4.52
CA PHE A 228 13.71 16.03 3.51
C PHE A 228 12.21 16.05 3.85
N PRO A 229 11.46 17.08 3.40
CA PRO A 229 10.01 17.04 3.42
C PRO A 229 9.48 15.82 2.66
N THR A 230 8.49 15.13 3.23
CA THR A 230 7.96 13.88 2.66
C THR A 230 6.50 13.72 3.01
N GLY A 231 5.71 13.20 2.08
CA GLY A 231 4.34 12.80 2.40
C GLY A 231 3.74 11.86 1.39
N VAL A 232 2.45 11.56 1.57
CA VAL A 232 1.68 10.63 0.76
C VAL A 232 0.94 11.43 -0.31
N VAL A 233 0.87 10.89 -1.52
CA VAL A 233 0.03 11.49 -2.58
C VAL A 233 -1.41 11.09 -2.34
N ASP A 234 -2.29 12.09 -2.28
CA ASP A 234 -3.71 11.87 -2.02
C ASP A 234 -4.42 11.19 -3.20
N GLU A 235 -5.60 10.61 -2.95
CA GLU A 235 -6.42 10.02 -4.01
C GLU A 235 -6.78 11.08 -5.07
N GLY A 236 -6.48 10.79 -6.33
CA GLY A 236 -6.71 11.72 -7.45
C GLY A 236 -5.69 12.86 -7.54
N GLU A 237 -4.65 12.88 -6.71
CA GLU A 237 -3.61 13.90 -6.73
C GLU A 237 -2.44 13.53 -7.66
N ASP A 238 -1.94 14.52 -8.41
CA ASP A 238 -0.73 14.34 -9.23
C ASP A 238 0.53 14.34 -8.36
N ILE A 239 1.53 13.49 -8.67
CA ILE A 239 2.82 13.44 -7.95
C ILE A 239 3.46 14.83 -7.83
N CYS A 240 3.46 15.63 -8.90
CA CYS A 240 4.02 16.97 -8.89
C CYS A 240 3.28 17.91 -7.93
N LYS A 241 1.94 17.82 -7.86
CA LYS A 241 1.12 18.62 -6.95
C LYS A 241 1.31 18.19 -5.51
N GLY A 242 1.32 16.89 -5.25
CA GLY A 242 1.61 16.34 -3.92
C GLY A 242 2.97 16.81 -3.41
N ALA A 243 4.01 16.77 -4.24
CA ALA A 243 5.34 17.24 -3.84
C ALA A 243 5.37 18.74 -3.45
N MET A 244 4.71 19.61 -4.22
CA MET A 244 4.61 21.04 -3.91
C MET A 244 3.73 21.30 -2.67
N ARG A 245 2.61 20.57 -2.53
CA ARG A 245 1.71 20.65 -1.37
C ARG A 245 2.44 20.29 -0.09
N GLU A 246 3.12 19.16 -0.04
CA GLU A 246 3.82 18.69 1.16
C GLU A 246 4.87 19.69 1.65
N VAL A 247 5.67 20.26 0.74
CA VAL A 247 6.62 21.31 1.12
C VAL A 247 5.91 22.54 1.68
N LYS A 248 4.82 22.98 1.03
CA LYS A 248 4.06 24.14 1.49
C LYS A 248 3.40 23.89 2.85
N GLU A 249 2.83 22.71 3.06
CA GLU A 249 2.16 22.32 4.29
C GLU A 249 3.15 22.19 5.45
N GLU A 250 4.31 21.56 5.26
CA GLU A 250 5.28 21.36 6.35
C GLU A 250 6.07 22.63 6.70
N THR A 251 6.43 23.44 5.68
CA THR A 251 7.44 24.51 5.83
C THR A 251 6.98 25.90 5.43
N GLY A 252 5.81 26.04 4.80
CA GLY A 252 5.31 27.31 4.27
C GLY A 252 6.00 27.80 3.00
N ILE A 253 7.04 27.10 2.50
CA ILE A 253 7.80 27.48 1.31
C ILE A 253 6.99 27.21 0.04
N ASP A 254 6.91 28.22 -0.82
CA ASP A 254 6.37 28.09 -2.17
C ASP A 254 7.44 27.49 -3.06
N THR A 255 7.04 26.50 -3.85
CA THR A 255 7.94 25.80 -4.76
C THR A 255 7.28 25.62 -6.12
N GLU A 256 8.12 25.38 -7.12
CA GLU A 256 7.68 24.84 -8.39
C GLU A 256 8.29 23.45 -8.61
N PHE A 257 7.53 22.60 -9.29
CA PHE A 257 8.00 21.27 -9.66
C PHE A 257 8.99 21.33 -10.82
N VAL A 258 10.15 20.67 -10.66
CA VAL A 258 11.14 20.55 -11.72
C VAL A 258 11.01 19.18 -12.39
N GLU A 259 11.31 18.10 -11.67
CA GLU A 259 11.28 16.74 -12.22
C GLU A 259 11.29 15.67 -11.12
N VAL A 260 10.88 14.45 -11.48
CA VAL A 260 11.19 13.27 -10.69
C VAL A 260 12.63 12.86 -10.98
N LEU A 261 13.49 12.81 -9.96
CA LEU A 261 14.88 12.39 -10.06
C LEU A 261 15.04 10.87 -10.02
N ALA A 262 14.24 10.21 -9.19
CA ALA A 262 14.27 8.77 -9.01
C ALA A 262 12.96 8.29 -8.37
N PHE A 263 12.73 6.98 -8.42
CA PHE A 263 11.72 6.36 -7.58
C PHE A 263 12.24 5.04 -7.00
N ARG A 264 11.68 4.65 -5.87
CA ARG A 264 12.00 3.40 -5.17
C ARG A 264 10.72 2.62 -4.91
N GLN A 265 10.80 1.31 -5.02
CA GLN A 265 9.78 0.40 -4.53
C GLN A 265 10.22 -0.27 -3.22
N SER A 266 9.30 -0.42 -2.27
CA SER A 266 9.45 -1.35 -1.14
C SER A 266 8.17 -2.14 -0.92
N HIS A 267 8.30 -3.36 -0.37
CA HIS A 267 7.18 -4.28 -0.21
C HIS A 267 6.78 -4.46 1.24
N LYS A 268 5.47 -4.61 1.47
CA LYS A 268 4.86 -4.95 2.77
C LYS A 268 5.24 -3.99 3.90
N SER A 269 5.33 -2.72 3.58
CA SER A 269 5.68 -1.64 4.53
C SER A 269 4.47 -1.15 5.32
N PHE A 270 3.26 -1.28 4.77
CA PHE A 270 2.03 -0.82 5.41
C PHE A 270 0.85 -1.74 5.11
N PHE A 271 0.38 -2.49 6.12
CA PHE A 271 -0.71 -3.48 5.98
C PHE A 271 -0.59 -4.38 4.74
N ASP A 272 0.60 -4.99 4.56
CA ASP A 272 0.95 -5.85 3.41
C ASP A 272 0.95 -5.16 2.03
N LYS A 273 0.71 -3.84 1.96
CA LYS A 273 0.86 -3.05 0.74
C LYS A 273 2.32 -2.67 0.51
N SER A 274 2.64 -2.45 -0.76
CA SER A 274 3.94 -1.93 -1.19
C SER A 274 3.91 -0.39 -1.20
N ASP A 275 5.07 0.25 -1.22
CA ASP A 275 5.20 1.69 -1.40
C ASP A 275 5.97 1.98 -2.70
N LEU A 276 5.52 2.98 -3.43
CA LEU A 276 6.30 3.70 -4.44
C LEU A 276 6.68 5.05 -3.84
N PHE A 277 7.97 5.31 -3.73
CA PHE A 277 8.52 6.56 -3.19
C PHE A 277 9.23 7.32 -4.29
N PHE A 278 8.72 8.50 -4.65
CA PHE A 278 9.25 9.36 -5.70
C PHE A 278 10.11 10.48 -5.12
N VAL A 279 11.34 10.61 -5.60
CA VAL A 279 12.26 11.69 -5.24
C VAL A 279 12.01 12.82 -6.23
N CYS A 280 11.47 13.93 -5.76
CA CYS A 280 11.06 15.06 -6.59
C CYS A 280 12.01 16.24 -6.36
N MET A 281 12.59 16.78 -7.44
CA MET A 281 13.31 18.04 -7.40
C MET A 281 12.30 19.18 -7.48
N LEU A 282 12.40 20.13 -6.55
CA LEU A 282 11.60 21.36 -6.56
C LEU A 282 12.52 22.58 -6.51
N ARG A 283 12.14 23.65 -7.19
CA ARG A 283 12.81 24.94 -7.08
C ARG A 283 12.06 25.83 -6.09
N PRO A 284 12.71 26.38 -5.06
CA PRO A 284 12.06 27.29 -4.12
C PRO A 284 11.77 28.63 -4.80
N LEU A 285 10.59 29.19 -4.50
CA LEU A 285 10.12 30.51 -4.94
C LEU A 285 10.08 31.51 -3.78
N SER A 286 10.07 31.01 -2.53
CA SER A 286 10.20 31.77 -1.30
C SER A 286 11.21 31.10 -0.35
N PHE A 287 11.65 31.83 0.67
CA PHE A 287 12.73 31.37 1.57
C PHE A 287 12.41 31.49 3.06
N ASP A 288 11.36 32.24 3.41
CA ASP A 288 10.91 32.44 4.79
C ASP A 288 10.12 31.22 5.27
N ILE A 289 10.73 30.45 6.16
CA ILE A 289 10.13 29.23 6.69
C ILE A 289 9.04 29.57 7.70
N GLN A 290 7.87 28.99 7.50
CA GLN A 290 6.73 29.01 8.41
C GLN A 290 6.31 27.57 8.68
N LYS A 291 6.93 26.94 9.69
CA LYS A 291 6.69 25.53 10.00
C LYS A 291 5.26 25.30 10.46
N GLN A 292 4.72 24.13 10.15
CA GLN A 292 3.41 23.74 10.62
C GLN A 292 3.49 23.14 12.04
N GLU A 293 2.68 23.68 12.95
CA GLU A 293 2.85 23.43 14.39
C GLU A 293 2.38 22.05 14.87
N LEU A 294 1.57 21.32 14.10
CA LEU A 294 1.03 20.03 14.55
C LEU A 294 2.03 18.90 14.32
N GLU A 295 2.73 18.91 13.19
CA GLU A 295 3.54 17.79 12.69
C GLU A 295 5.03 18.09 12.68
N ILE A 296 5.44 19.37 12.59
CA ILE A 296 6.83 19.78 12.42
C ILE A 296 7.39 20.44 13.69
N GLU A 297 8.44 19.82 14.23
CA GLU A 297 9.18 20.32 15.38
C GLU A 297 10.06 21.51 14.97
N ALA A 298 10.81 21.34 13.87
CA ALA A 298 11.70 22.35 13.32
C ALA A 298 11.84 22.19 11.80
N ALA A 299 12.10 23.30 11.11
CA ALA A 299 12.40 23.34 9.68
C ALA A 299 13.52 24.36 9.43
N GLU A 300 14.49 24.03 8.58
CA GLU A 300 15.61 24.92 8.27
C GLU A 300 16.18 24.70 6.87
N TRP A 301 16.91 25.71 6.39
CA TRP A 301 17.85 25.57 5.28
C TRP A 301 19.19 25.07 5.84
N MET A 302 19.54 23.83 5.54
CA MET A 302 20.75 23.17 6.05
C MET A 302 21.78 23.00 4.92
N PRO A 303 23.06 23.38 5.09
CA PRO A 303 24.10 23.08 4.10
C PRO A 303 24.12 21.59 3.76
N ILE A 304 24.15 21.24 2.48
CA ILE A 304 24.01 19.85 2.02
C ILE A 304 25.10 18.94 2.61
N GLU A 305 26.30 19.45 2.81
CA GLU A 305 27.42 18.72 3.42
C GLU A 305 27.14 18.38 4.90
N VAL A 306 26.47 19.29 5.62
CA VAL A 306 26.05 19.08 7.02
C VAL A 306 24.93 18.03 7.08
N TYR A 307 23.93 18.14 6.19
CA TYR A 307 22.87 17.13 6.07
C TYR A 307 23.44 15.75 5.76
N ALA A 308 24.33 15.67 4.77
CA ALA A 308 24.98 14.43 4.35
C ALA A 308 25.84 13.83 5.46
N ALA A 309 26.44 14.64 6.35
CA ALA A 309 27.27 14.18 7.44
C ALA A 309 26.50 13.56 8.62
N GLN A 310 25.17 13.67 8.68
CA GLN A 310 24.38 13.06 9.74
C GLN A 310 24.63 11.53 9.82
N PRO A 311 24.89 10.95 11.01
CA PRO A 311 25.17 9.52 11.15
C PRO A 311 24.08 8.60 10.58
N PHE A 312 22.82 9.03 10.68
CA PHE A 312 21.69 8.31 10.09
C PHE A 312 21.78 8.31 8.55
N VAL A 313 22.00 9.47 7.93
CA VAL A 313 22.17 9.59 6.47
C VAL A 313 23.35 8.74 5.98
N GLN A 314 24.46 8.75 6.72
CA GLN A 314 25.66 7.96 6.38
C GLN A 314 25.46 6.43 6.48
N SER A 315 24.50 5.98 7.29
CA SER A 315 24.21 4.55 7.46
C SER A 315 23.11 4.04 6.52
N HIS A 316 22.42 4.93 5.78
CA HIS A 316 21.27 4.57 4.95
C HIS A 316 21.55 4.82 3.45
N GLY A 317 21.76 3.74 2.70
CA GLY A 317 22.13 3.82 1.28
C GLY A 317 21.13 4.58 0.40
N LEU A 318 19.83 4.50 0.68
CA LEU A 318 18.80 5.26 -0.05
C LEU A 318 19.05 6.78 0.03
N LEU A 319 19.30 7.30 1.23
CA LEU A 319 19.50 8.73 1.42
C LEU A 319 20.77 9.22 0.73
N LYS A 320 21.83 8.40 0.72
CA LYS A 320 23.04 8.70 -0.07
C LYS A 320 22.73 8.84 -1.56
N TYR A 321 22.00 7.88 -2.14
CA TYR A 321 21.63 7.97 -3.56
C TYR A 321 20.71 9.16 -3.86
N ILE A 322 19.81 9.53 -2.94
CA ILE A 322 18.98 10.74 -3.08
C ILE A 322 19.86 12.01 -3.14
N ILE A 323 20.85 12.10 -2.26
CA ILE A 323 21.81 13.21 -2.27
C ILE A 323 22.62 13.19 -3.57
N ASP A 324 23.17 12.05 -3.95
CA ASP A 324 24.01 11.91 -5.13
C ASP A 324 23.26 12.28 -6.42
N VAL A 325 21.99 11.86 -6.56
CA VAL A 325 21.18 12.21 -7.74
C VAL A 325 20.77 13.69 -7.73
N GLY A 326 20.45 14.26 -6.57
CA GLY A 326 20.17 15.69 -6.43
C GLY A 326 21.39 16.54 -6.79
N LEU A 327 22.58 16.17 -6.30
CA LEU A 327 23.84 16.83 -6.67
C LEU A 327 24.21 16.61 -8.14
N ALA A 328 23.94 15.42 -8.71
CA ALA A 328 24.14 15.20 -10.14
C ALA A 328 23.20 16.08 -11.00
N LYS A 329 21.98 16.35 -10.53
CA LYS A 329 21.08 17.30 -11.19
C LYS A 329 21.65 18.72 -11.20
N VAL A 330 22.09 19.19 -10.03
CA VAL A 330 22.61 20.55 -9.86
C VAL A 330 23.95 20.73 -10.60
N ASP A 331 24.88 19.78 -10.47
CA ASP A 331 26.28 19.97 -10.86
C ASP A 331 26.65 19.32 -12.20
N LYS A 332 25.89 18.32 -12.66
CA LYS A 332 26.29 17.45 -13.80
C LYS A 332 25.25 17.36 -14.91
N GLY A 333 24.15 18.13 -14.82
CA GLY A 333 23.09 18.11 -15.81
C GLY A 333 22.36 16.77 -15.90
N TYR A 334 22.20 16.06 -14.77
CA TYR A 334 21.33 14.88 -14.72
C TYR A 334 19.93 15.24 -15.24
N ALA A 335 19.37 14.38 -16.08
CA ALA A 335 18.04 14.58 -16.65
C ALA A 335 17.07 13.58 -16.01
N GLY A 336 16.18 14.09 -15.16
CA GLY A 336 15.09 13.33 -14.57
C GLY A 336 13.87 13.28 -15.50
N PHE A 337 12.71 13.05 -14.90
CA PHE A 337 11.44 12.88 -15.59
C PHE A 337 10.52 14.07 -15.33
N SER A 338 10.31 14.89 -16.35
CA SER A 338 9.42 16.05 -16.35
C SER A 338 8.00 15.66 -16.75
N PRO A 339 6.95 16.29 -16.18
CA PRO A 339 5.56 16.00 -16.52
C PRO A 339 5.19 16.67 -17.84
N VAL A 340 4.79 15.88 -18.82
CA VAL A 340 4.26 16.34 -20.11
C VAL A 340 2.74 16.14 -20.10
N PRO A 341 1.94 17.21 -20.24
CA PRO A 341 0.49 17.08 -20.33
C PRO A 341 0.09 16.25 -21.55
N THR A 342 -0.77 15.27 -21.34
CA THR A 342 -1.37 14.44 -22.38
C THR A 342 -2.89 14.46 -22.25
N THR A 343 -3.57 14.25 -23.37
CA THR A 343 -5.02 14.07 -23.42
C THR A 343 -5.31 12.59 -23.67
N SER A 344 -6.07 11.96 -22.78
CA SER A 344 -6.56 10.60 -23.00
C SER A 344 -7.69 10.62 -24.04
N THR A 345 -7.75 9.62 -24.91
CA THR A 345 -8.93 9.41 -25.78
C THR A 345 -10.15 8.87 -25.01
N PHE A 346 -9.94 8.45 -23.75
CA PHE A 346 -10.94 7.79 -22.91
C PHE A 346 -11.47 8.67 -21.77
N SER A 347 -10.84 9.83 -21.52
CA SER A 347 -11.31 10.80 -20.53
C SER A 347 -10.99 12.23 -20.97
N ASN A 348 -11.87 13.17 -20.65
CA ASN A 348 -11.64 14.60 -20.92
C ASN A 348 -10.67 15.26 -19.91
N GLU A 349 -10.07 14.48 -19.02
CA GLU A 349 -9.15 14.97 -18.00
C GLU A 349 -7.72 15.02 -18.54
N LYS A 350 -6.97 16.04 -18.10
CA LYS A 350 -5.54 16.15 -18.40
C LYS A 350 -4.79 15.08 -17.61
N SER A 351 -4.02 14.24 -18.28
CA SER A 351 -3.06 13.33 -17.65
C SER A 351 -1.64 13.86 -17.81
N PHE A 352 -0.70 13.38 -16.98
CA PHE A 352 0.72 13.71 -17.13
C PHE A 352 1.54 12.46 -17.43
N LEU A 353 2.33 12.52 -18.50
CA LEU A 353 3.38 11.55 -18.80
C LEU A 353 4.71 12.09 -18.26
N TYR A 354 5.31 11.37 -17.32
CA TYR A 354 6.63 11.72 -16.79
C TYR A 354 7.71 11.10 -17.67
N LEU A 355 8.54 11.92 -18.31
CA LEU A 355 9.60 11.47 -19.21
C LEU A 355 10.80 12.42 -19.20
N ASN A 356 11.96 11.94 -19.64
CA ASN A 356 13.10 12.81 -19.91
C ASN A 356 12.85 13.54 -21.22
N SER A 357 12.37 14.79 -21.14
CA SER A 357 12.11 15.64 -22.30
C SER A 357 13.39 16.22 -22.90
N GLN A 358 14.40 16.47 -22.06
CA GLN A 358 15.67 17.06 -22.47
C GLN A 358 16.42 16.23 -23.52
N ASP A 359 16.31 14.91 -23.46
CA ASP A 359 16.94 14.01 -24.43
C ASP A 359 16.03 13.68 -25.62
N LEU A 360 14.75 14.05 -25.59
CA LEU A 360 13.85 13.92 -26.75
C LEU A 360 14.00 15.09 -27.73
N ASP A 361 14.32 16.28 -27.22
CA ASP A 361 14.44 17.51 -28.02
C ASP A 361 15.86 17.72 -28.60
N LYS A 362 16.74 16.71 -28.53
CA LYS A 362 18.16 16.78 -28.96
C LYS A 362 18.43 16.31 -30.38
#